data_AF-A0A378WNP9-F1
#
_entry.id   AF-A0A378WNP9-F1
#
_cell.length_a   1.000
_cell.length_b   1.000
_cell.length_c   1.000
_cell.angle_alpha   90.00
_cell.angle_beta   90.00
_cell.angle_gamma   90.00
#
_symmetry.space_group_name_H-M   'P 1'
#
loop_
_entity.id
_entity.type
_entity.pdbx_description
1 polymer ?
#
loop_
_entity_poly.entity_id
_entity_poly.type
_entity_poly.pdbx_seq_one_letter_code
_entity_poly.pdbx_strand_id
1 'polypeptide(L)'
;MSSPAPSERKQRVLSGVQPTSDSFHLGNYLGALQYWVPLQDDYEALYFIPDMHAITVSQDPKQLRNRTVRSVAQLLAIGVDPKRSTLFVQSQVPEHAELTWVLSCITGFGEASRMTQFKDKSAKQGSDNATVGLFTYPILMAADILLYRPQLVPVGEDQRQHLELTRNLAQRFNTRFKKTFVVPNRISSPARRRSTTCRIRPRR
;
A
#
# COMPACT_ATOMS: atom_id res chain seq x y z
N MET A 1 10.47 1.19 -41.30
CA MET A 1 10.12 0.69 -39.96
C MET A 1 9.70 1.89 -39.13
N SER A 2 8.39 2.10 -38.93
CA SER A 2 7.91 3.20 -38.09
C SER A 2 8.19 2.88 -36.63
N SER A 3 8.90 3.77 -35.95
CA SER A 3 9.03 3.74 -34.49
C SER A 3 7.65 3.72 -33.84
N PRO A 4 7.41 2.93 -32.77
CA PRO A 4 6.15 2.97 -32.07
C PRO A 4 5.95 4.36 -31.46
N ALA A 5 4.75 4.91 -31.63
CA ALA A 5 4.36 6.19 -31.02
C ALA A 5 4.57 6.12 -29.50
N PRO A 6 4.97 7.23 -28.85
CA PRO A 6 5.11 7.25 -27.40
C PRO A 6 3.73 7.02 -26.80
N SER A 7 3.52 5.88 -26.14
CA SER A 7 2.30 5.67 -25.37
C SER A 7 2.21 6.80 -24.34
N GLU A 8 1.10 7.53 -24.30
CA GLU A 8 0.81 8.43 -23.18
C GLU A 8 1.09 7.67 -21.88
N ARG A 9 2.06 8.14 -21.08
CA ARG A 9 2.44 7.42 -19.86
C ARG A 9 1.27 7.49 -18.90
N LYS A 10 0.53 6.39 -18.79
CA LYS A 10 -0.51 6.19 -17.79
C LYS A 10 0.07 6.54 -16.42
N GLN A 11 -0.72 7.22 -15.59
CA GLN A 11 -0.32 7.48 -14.21
C GLN A 11 -0.14 6.14 -13.48
N ARG A 12 0.79 6.11 -12.54
CA ARG A 12 1.12 4.91 -11.79
C ARG A 12 0.41 4.90 -10.45
N VAL A 13 -0.21 3.76 -10.15
CA VAL A 13 -0.93 3.51 -8.90
C VAL A 13 -0.34 2.28 -8.20
N LEU A 14 -0.06 2.40 -6.91
CA LEU A 14 0.44 1.30 -6.09
C LEU A 14 -0.59 0.94 -5.02
N SER A 15 -0.99 -0.33 -4.94
CA SER A 15 -1.93 -0.83 -3.93
C SER A 15 -1.39 -2.09 -3.25
N GLY A 16 -1.40 -2.11 -1.91
CA GLY A 16 -0.98 -3.25 -1.11
C GLY A 16 -2.15 -3.90 -0.39
N VAL A 17 -2.18 -5.23 -0.35
CA VAL A 17 -3.19 -5.99 0.41
C VAL A 17 -2.52 -6.96 1.37
N GLN A 18 -2.62 -6.66 2.67
CA GLN A 18 -2.01 -7.50 3.70
C GLN A 18 -2.56 -8.93 3.67
N PRO A 19 -1.70 -9.95 3.90
CA PRO A 19 -2.12 -11.33 4.06
C PRO A 19 -2.75 -11.52 5.45
N THR A 20 -4.00 -11.07 5.63
CA THR A 20 -4.70 -11.09 6.92
C THR A 20 -5.45 -12.40 7.19
N SER A 21 -5.91 -12.57 8.44
CA SER A 21 -6.64 -13.73 8.94
C SER A 21 -7.99 -13.92 8.24
N ASP A 22 -8.49 -15.16 8.28
CA ASP A 22 -9.76 -15.61 7.67
C ASP A 22 -11.03 -14.84 8.11
N SER A 23 -10.91 -13.96 9.12
CA SER A 23 -11.99 -13.17 9.73
C SER A 23 -12.29 -11.81 9.08
N PHE A 24 -11.54 -11.38 8.07
CA PHE A 24 -12.09 -10.37 7.15
C PHE A 24 -13.10 -11.07 6.25
N HIS A 25 -14.39 -10.82 6.48
CA HIS A 25 -15.47 -11.37 5.65
C HIS A 25 -15.07 -11.22 4.18
N LEU A 26 -14.93 -12.36 3.50
CA LEU A 26 -14.55 -12.45 2.08
C LEU A 26 -15.31 -11.43 1.22
N GLY A 27 -16.57 -11.13 1.57
CA GLY A 27 -17.38 -10.09 0.91
C GLY A 27 -16.86 -8.65 1.03
N ASN A 28 -16.33 -8.22 2.18
CA ASN A 28 -15.74 -6.88 2.33
C ASN A 28 -14.39 -6.78 1.60
N TYR A 29 -13.62 -7.87 1.62
CA TYR A 29 -12.35 -7.99 0.93
C TYR A 29 -12.54 -7.95 -0.60
N LEU A 30 -13.44 -8.78 -1.14
CA LEU A 30 -13.80 -8.77 -2.56
C LEU A 30 -14.43 -7.44 -2.98
N GLY A 31 -15.23 -6.81 -2.11
CA GLY A 31 -15.85 -5.51 -2.37
C GLY A 31 -14.86 -4.34 -2.49
N ALA A 32 -13.69 -4.42 -1.86
CA ALA A 32 -12.62 -3.44 -2.05
C ALA A 32 -11.74 -3.78 -3.27
N LEU A 33 -11.56 -5.06 -3.58
CA LEU A 33 -10.71 -5.53 -4.66
C LEU A 33 -11.37 -5.49 -6.06
N GLN A 34 -12.71 -5.50 -6.15
CA GLN A 34 -13.42 -5.33 -7.43
C GLN A 34 -13.06 -4.01 -8.16
N TYR A 35 -12.59 -3.00 -7.43
CA TYR A 35 -12.13 -1.74 -8.01
C TYR A 35 -10.72 -1.81 -8.58
N TRP A 36 -9.95 -2.86 -8.29
CA TRP A 36 -8.59 -3.01 -8.81
C TRP A 36 -8.62 -3.45 -10.27
N VAL A 37 -9.59 -4.26 -10.67
CA VAL A 37 -9.66 -4.79 -12.04
C VAL A 37 -9.71 -3.66 -13.10
N PRO A 38 -10.58 -2.63 -12.97
CA PRO A 38 -10.62 -1.52 -13.93
C PRO A 38 -9.39 -0.61 -13.88
N LEU A 39 -8.69 -0.51 -12.75
CA LEU A 39 -7.48 0.33 -12.66
C LEU A 39 -6.37 -0.14 -13.59
N GLN A 40 -6.36 -1.42 -13.97
CA GLN A 40 -5.42 -1.98 -14.94
C GLN A 40 -5.61 -1.42 -16.35
N ASP A 41 -6.79 -0.89 -16.67
CA ASP A 41 -7.09 -0.28 -17.96
C ASP A 41 -6.62 1.17 -18.03
N ASP A 42 -6.82 1.93 -16.96
CA ASP A 42 -6.56 3.37 -16.96
C ASP A 42 -5.17 3.75 -16.43
N TYR A 43 -4.54 2.89 -15.63
CA TYR A 43 -3.29 3.18 -14.91
C TYR A 43 -2.21 2.13 -15.15
N GLU A 44 -0.95 2.50 -14.92
CA GLU A 44 0.13 1.54 -14.67
C GLU A 44 -0.05 1.04 -13.22
N ALA A 45 -0.74 -0.10 -13.09
CA ALA A 45 -1.13 -0.64 -11.79
C ALA A 45 -0.06 -1.59 -11.22
N LEU A 46 0.32 -1.34 -9.96
CA LEU A 46 1.17 -2.21 -9.17
C LEU A 46 0.40 -2.70 -7.95
N TYR A 47 0.36 -4.02 -7.79
CA TYR A 47 -0.28 -4.72 -6.71
C TYR A 47 0.76 -5.54 -5.96
N PHE A 48 0.70 -5.50 -4.62
CA PHE A 48 1.65 -6.28 -3.84
C PHE A 48 1.06 -6.85 -2.56
N ILE A 49 1.66 -7.95 -2.12
CA ILE A 49 1.39 -8.57 -0.82
C ILE A 49 2.48 -8.12 0.17
N PRO A 50 2.17 -7.22 1.12
CA PRO A 50 3.11 -6.69 2.10
C PRO A 50 3.36 -7.68 3.25
N ASP A 51 4.03 -8.79 2.97
CA ASP A 51 4.34 -9.83 3.95
C ASP A 51 5.39 -9.41 4.99
N MET A 52 6.29 -8.46 4.67
CA MET A 52 7.20 -7.88 5.65
C MET A 52 6.46 -7.00 6.68
N HIS A 53 5.34 -6.37 6.30
CA HIS A 53 4.48 -5.69 7.27
C HIS A 53 3.75 -6.67 8.19
N ALA A 54 3.42 -7.87 7.69
CA ALA A 54 2.68 -8.87 8.47
C ALA A 54 3.49 -9.38 9.67
N ILE A 55 4.82 -9.44 9.56
CA ILE A 55 5.72 -9.90 10.63
C ILE A 55 6.04 -8.84 11.70
N THR A 56 5.44 -7.64 11.61
CA THR A 56 5.53 -6.63 12.68
C THR A 56 4.78 -7.04 13.94
N VAL A 57 3.94 -8.07 13.83
CA VAL A 57 3.30 -8.80 14.93
C VAL A 57 3.63 -10.29 14.80
N SER A 58 3.45 -11.06 15.87
CA SER A 58 3.72 -12.51 15.86
C SER A 58 2.87 -13.23 14.80
N GLN A 59 3.49 -14.13 14.04
CA GLN A 59 2.87 -14.92 12.98
C GLN A 59 3.30 -16.39 13.10
N ASP A 60 2.41 -17.31 12.78
CA ASP A 60 2.82 -18.69 12.47
C ASP A 60 3.43 -18.72 11.06
N PRO A 61 4.69 -19.18 10.88
CA PRO A 61 5.37 -19.13 9.58
C PRO A 61 4.65 -19.93 8.49
N LYS A 62 4.04 -21.07 8.83
CA LYS A 62 3.33 -21.91 7.85
C LYS A 62 2.04 -21.22 7.41
N GLN A 63 1.30 -20.63 8.35
CA GLN A 63 0.09 -19.88 8.04
C GLN A 63 0.39 -18.63 7.23
N LEU A 64 1.44 -17.86 7.56
CA LEU A 64 1.82 -16.68 6.79
C LEU A 64 2.13 -17.06 5.34
N ARG A 65 2.95 -18.09 5.12
CA ARG A 65 3.26 -18.60 3.77
C ARG A 65 1.98 -18.98 3.01
N ASN A 66 1.08 -19.74 3.65
CA ASN A 66 -0.18 -20.14 3.05
C ASN A 66 -1.09 -18.95 2.71
N ARG A 67 -1.17 -17.96 3.61
CA ARG A 67 -1.95 -16.73 3.39
C ARG A 67 -1.40 -15.91 2.25
N THR A 68 -0.08 -15.71 2.16
CA THR A 68 0.56 -14.99 1.05
C THR A 68 0.23 -15.62 -0.29
N VAL A 69 0.37 -16.95 -0.43
CA VAL A 69 0.02 -17.66 -1.66
C VAL A 69 -1.47 -17.56 -1.98
N ARG A 70 -2.34 -17.69 -0.96
CA ARG A 70 -3.79 -17.58 -1.13
C ARG A 70 -4.20 -16.17 -1.56
N SER A 71 -3.59 -15.12 -1.02
CA SER A 71 -3.86 -13.73 -1.43
C SER A 71 -3.48 -13.48 -2.88
N VAL A 72 -2.33 -14.00 -3.34
CA VAL A 72 -1.96 -13.95 -4.76
C VAL A 72 -2.99 -14.67 -5.62
N ALA A 73 -3.37 -15.90 -5.26
CA ALA A 73 -4.37 -16.67 -6.00
C ALA A 73 -5.74 -15.96 -6.05
N GLN A 74 -6.15 -15.33 -4.95
CA GLN A 74 -7.38 -14.55 -4.89
C GLN A 74 -7.34 -13.34 -5.82
N LEU A 75 -6.22 -12.59 -5.85
CA LEU A 75 -6.05 -11.45 -6.76
C LEU A 75 -6.13 -11.88 -8.24
N LEU A 76 -5.50 -13.00 -8.59
CA LEU A 76 -5.61 -13.56 -9.94
C LEU A 76 -7.06 -13.97 -10.26
N ALA A 77 -7.73 -14.65 -9.33
CA ALA A 77 -9.10 -15.15 -9.52
C ALA A 77 -10.14 -14.02 -9.71
N ILE A 78 -9.95 -12.86 -9.09
CA ILE A 78 -10.85 -11.71 -9.27
C ILE A 78 -10.60 -10.93 -10.57
N GLY A 79 -9.51 -11.21 -11.30
CA GLY A 79 -9.20 -10.57 -12.58
C GLY A 79 -8.02 -9.60 -12.59
N VAL A 80 -7.14 -9.64 -11.57
CA VAL A 80 -5.80 -9.03 -11.71
C VAL A 80 -5.02 -9.87 -12.72
N ASP A 81 -4.62 -9.25 -13.82
CA ASP A 81 -3.90 -9.88 -14.91
C ASP A 81 -2.42 -9.42 -14.88
N PRO A 82 -1.46 -10.33 -14.62
CA PRO A 82 -0.03 -10.01 -14.63
C PRO A 82 0.51 -9.52 -15.99
N LYS A 83 -0.25 -9.67 -17.08
CA LYS A 83 0.10 -9.10 -18.38
C LYS A 83 -0.27 -7.62 -18.49
N ARG A 84 -1.19 -7.14 -17.64
CA ARG A 84 -1.73 -5.76 -17.64
C ARG A 84 -1.24 -4.96 -16.43
N SER A 85 -0.84 -5.63 -15.36
CA SER A 85 -0.38 -5.03 -14.11
C SER A 85 0.82 -5.78 -13.55
N THR A 86 1.54 -5.16 -12.61
CA THR A 86 2.62 -5.82 -11.88
C THR A 86 2.07 -6.37 -10.57
N LEU A 87 2.16 -7.68 -10.35
CA LEU A 87 1.77 -8.35 -9.11
C LEU A 87 3.00 -9.03 -8.48
N PHE A 88 3.30 -8.73 -7.22
CA PHE A 88 4.47 -9.30 -6.53
C PHE A 88 4.26 -9.46 -5.02
N VAL A 89 5.16 -10.21 -4.38
CA VAL A 89 5.24 -10.32 -2.93
C VAL A 89 6.38 -9.43 -2.44
N GLN A 90 6.14 -8.63 -1.40
CA GLN A 90 7.07 -7.60 -0.92
C GLN A 90 8.45 -8.18 -0.60
N SER A 91 8.53 -9.29 0.14
CA SER A 91 9.79 -9.94 0.49
C SER A 91 10.60 -10.48 -0.69
N GLN A 92 10.01 -10.61 -1.89
CA GLN A 92 10.69 -11.07 -3.10
C GLN A 92 11.45 -9.93 -3.81
N VAL A 93 11.29 -8.69 -3.37
CA VAL A 93 11.94 -7.51 -3.94
C VAL A 93 12.81 -6.86 -2.85
N PRO A 94 14.13 -7.18 -2.79
CA PRO A 94 15.01 -6.78 -1.69
C PRO A 94 15.12 -5.25 -1.53
N GLU A 95 14.92 -4.49 -2.61
CA GLU A 95 15.00 -3.03 -2.65
C GLU A 95 14.03 -2.37 -1.66
N HIS A 96 12.94 -3.05 -1.27
CA HIS A 96 12.05 -2.57 -0.21
C HIS A 96 12.79 -2.45 1.14
N ALA A 97 13.53 -3.48 1.53
CA ALA A 97 14.31 -3.49 2.76
C ALA A 97 15.48 -2.49 2.69
N GLU A 98 16.18 -2.46 1.56
CA GLU A 98 17.33 -1.57 1.33
C GLU A 98 16.92 -0.09 1.39
N LEU A 99 15.85 0.28 0.69
CA LEU A 99 15.34 1.66 0.72
C LEU A 99 14.80 2.03 2.10
N THR A 100 14.19 1.08 2.83
CA THR A 100 13.75 1.31 4.21
C THR A 100 14.91 1.71 5.11
N TRP A 101 16.07 1.06 4.97
CA TRP A 101 17.27 1.42 5.71
C TRP A 101 17.72 2.85 5.42
N VAL A 102 17.81 3.21 4.13
CA VAL A 102 18.17 4.57 3.70
C VAL A 102 17.20 5.62 4.24
N LEU A 103 15.89 5.37 4.16
CA LEU A 103 14.86 6.28 4.66
C LEU A 103 14.86 6.39 6.18
N SER A 104 15.24 5.33 6.90
CA SER A 104 15.39 5.36 8.36
C SER A 104 16.45 6.36 8.80
N CYS A 105 17.58 6.45 8.08
CA CYS A 105 18.66 7.40 8.39
C CYS A 105 18.26 8.89 8.25
N ILE A 106 17.14 9.18 7.56
CA ILE A 106 16.63 10.55 7.41
C ILE A 106 15.31 10.76 8.14
N THR A 107 14.81 9.77 8.88
CA THR A 107 13.58 9.87 9.67
C THR A 107 13.94 10.23 11.11
N GLY A 108 13.40 11.33 11.62
CA GLY A 108 13.65 11.73 13.01
C GLY A 108 12.90 10.82 13.99
N PHE A 109 13.55 10.46 15.10
CA PHE A 109 12.94 9.62 16.14
C PHE A 109 11.58 10.16 16.63
N GLY A 110 11.50 11.47 16.87
CA GLY A 110 10.25 12.12 17.31
C GLY A 110 9.12 12.07 16.27
N GLU A 111 9.46 12.05 14.97
CA GLU A 111 8.46 11.93 13.90
C GLU A 111 7.85 10.53 13.90
N ALA A 112 8.69 9.49 14.02
CA ALA A 112 8.24 8.11 14.11
C ALA A 112 7.46 7.82 15.41
N SER A 113 7.91 8.31 16.56
CA SER A 113 7.26 8.05 17.85
C SER A 113 5.91 8.74 18.04
N ARG A 114 5.59 9.75 17.22
CA ARG A 114 4.28 10.45 17.24
C ARG A 114 3.20 9.78 16.38
N MET A 115 3.51 8.69 15.68
CA MET A 115 2.52 7.95 14.88
C MET A 115 1.41 7.40 15.79
N THR A 116 0.16 7.69 15.46
CA THR A 116 -0.99 7.29 16.29
C THR A 116 -1.12 5.77 16.32
N GLN A 117 -0.96 5.12 15.17
CA GLN A 117 -1.01 3.66 15.07
C GLN A 117 0.08 2.97 15.91
N PHE A 118 1.28 3.56 16.00
CA PHE A 118 2.33 3.04 16.88
C PHE A 118 1.90 3.13 18.34
N LYS A 119 1.39 4.29 18.78
CA LYS A 119 0.90 4.50 20.15
C LYS A 119 -0.27 3.57 20.51
N ASP A 120 -1.22 3.42 19.61
CA ASP A 120 -2.40 2.58 19.85
C ASP A 120 -2.03 1.10 19.93
N LYS A 121 -1.10 0.64 19.08
CA LYS A 121 -0.66 -0.77 19.07
C LYS A 121 0.31 -1.06 20.22
N SER A 122 1.21 -0.14 20.57
CA SER A 122 2.11 -0.31 21.71
C SER A 122 1.35 -0.28 23.04
N ALA A 123 0.33 0.57 23.19
CA ALA A 123 -0.54 0.57 24.36
C ALA A 123 -1.30 -0.77 24.53
N LYS A 124 -1.72 -1.39 23.42
CA LYS A 124 -2.42 -2.70 23.46
C LYS A 124 -1.50 -3.87 23.77
N GLN A 125 -0.24 -3.84 23.31
CA GLN A 125 0.72 -4.93 23.52
C GLN A 125 1.50 -4.78 24.84
N GLY A 126 1.53 -3.58 25.42
CA GLY A 126 2.44 -3.21 26.50
C GLY A 126 3.74 -2.67 25.92
N SER A 127 4.30 -1.62 26.54
CA SER A 127 5.49 -0.91 26.03
C SER A 127 6.68 -1.84 25.82
N ASP A 128 6.86 -2.84 26.68
CA ASP A 128 7.98 -3.79 26.61
C ASP A 128 7.85 -4.81 25.48
N ASN A 129 6.62 -5.02 24.97
CA ASN A 129 6.35 -5.94 23.86
C ASN A 129 6.29 -5.22 22.51
N ALA A 130 6.35 -3.88 22.49
CA ALA A 130 6.34 -3.10 21.26
C ALA A 130 7.66 -3.31 20.51
N THR A 131 7.59 -3.98 19.35
CA THR A 131 8.79 -4.29 18.57
C THR A 131 9.32 -3.08 17.81
N VAL A 132 10.61 -3.08 17.49
CA VAL A 132 11.21 -2.08 16.59
C VAL A 132 10.54 -2.11 15.22
N GLY A 133 10.14 -3.29 14.73
CA GLY A 133 9.39 -3.41 13.47
C GLY A 133 8.05 -2.67 13.51
N LEU A 134 7.32 -2.75 14.63
CA LEU A 134 6.09 -2.00 14.83
C LEU A 134 6.33 -0.47 14.89
N PHE A 135 7.52 -0.04 15.31
CA PHE A 135 7.90 1.37 15.29
C PHE A 135 8.31 1.85 13.89
N THR A 136 9.02 1.02 13.12
CA THR A 136 9.62 1.41 11.84
C THR A 136 8.79 1.07 10.61
N TYR A 137 7.70 0.29 10.72
CA TYR A 137 6.89 -0.06 9.54
C TYR A 137 6.34 1.13 8.75
N PRO A 138 6.07 2.34 9.31
CA PRO A 138 5.68 3.48 8.49
C PRO A 138 6.79 3.93 7.52
N ILE A 139 8.06 3.69 7.88
CA ILE A 139 9.22 3.95 7.02
C ILE A 139 9.30 2.89 5.92
N LEU A 140 9.01 1.63 6.25
CA LEU A 140 8.87 0.55 5.26
C LEU A 140 7.74 0.86 4.27
N MET A 141 6.59 1.36 4.74
CA MET A 141 5.50 1.81 3.87
C MET A 141 5.93 2.95 2.96
N ALA A 142 6.75 3.89 3.46
CA ALA A 142 7.32 4.94 2.62
C ALA A 142 8.25 4.38 1.55
N ALA A 143 9.09 3.40 1.88
CA ALA A 143 9.94 2.71 0.91
C ALA A 143 9.11 1.99 -0.16
N ASP A 144 8.08 1.25 0.26
CA ASP A 144 7.17 0.54 -0.65
C ASP A 144 6.57 1.49 -1.70
N ILE A 145 6.16 2.68 -1.27
CA ILE A 145 5.57 3.69 -2.15
C ILE A 145 6.66 4.32 -3.03
N LEU A 146 7.73 4.84 -2.44
CA LEU A 146 8.69 5.68 -3.16
C LEU A 146 9.55 4.92 -4.18
N LEU A 147 9.77 3.62 -3.95
CA LEU A 147 10.52 2.75 -4.86
C LEU A 147 9.94 2.77 -6.28
N TYR A 148 8.60 2.74 -6.38
CA TYR A 148 7.89 2.72 -7.66
C TYR A 148 7.47 4.09 -8.15
N ARG A 149 7.78 5.19 -7.45
CA ARG A 149 7.45 6.57 -7.88
C ARG A 149 6.00 6.77 -8.35
N PRO A 150 4.96 6.26 -7.65
CA PRO A 150 3.58 6.42 -8.06
C PRO A 150 3.13 7.88 -7.91
N GLN A 151 2.25 8.33 -8.81
CA GLN A 151 1.58 9.62 -8.65
C GLN A 151 0.42 9.51 -7.66
N LEU A 152 -0.22 8.35 -7.59
CA LEU A 152 -1.44 8.13 -6.82
C LEU A 152 -1.30 6.91 -5.90
N VAL A 153 -1.74 7.06 -4.65
CA VAL A 153 -1.81 5.94 -3.69
C VAL A 153 -3.21 5.91 -3.06
N PRO A 154 -4.00 4.84 -3.29
CA PRO A 154 -5.30 4.66 -2.64
C PRO A 154 -5.10 4.26 -1.18
N VAL A 155 -5.36 5.19 -0.27
CA VAL A 155 -5.27 4.94 1.17
C VAL A 155 -6.55 5.31 1.90
N GLY A 156 -6.94 4.45 2.84
CA GLY A 156 -7.98 4.71 3.83
C GLY A 156 -7.64 5.90 4.73
N GLU A 157 -8.61 6.36 5.52
CA GLU A 157 -8.38 7.47 6.45
C GLU A 157 -7.43 7.09 7.59
N ASP A 158 -7.42 5.82 7.98
CA ASP A 158 -6.54 5.22 8.97
C ASP A 158 -5.06 5.30 8.57
N GLN A 159 -4.75 5.22 7.27
CA GLN A 159 -3.38 5.25 6.74
C GLN A 159 -2.93 6.64 6.30
N ARG A 160 -3.75 7.69 6.50
CA ARG A 160 -3.43 9.06 6.06
C ARG A 160 -2.11 9.57 6.65
N GLN A 161 -1.86 9.28 7.93
CA GLN A 161 -0.65 9.76 8.61
C GLN A 161 0.63 9.14 8.01
N HIS A 162 0.60 7.87 7.61
CA HIS A 162 1.76 7.23 6.98
C HIS A 162 2.03 7.76 5.58
N LEU A 163 0.97 8.09 4.82
CA LEU A 163 1.16 8.75 3.53
C LEU A 163 1.75 10.14 3.69
N GLU A 164 1.38 10.88 4.74
CA GLU A 164 1.99 12.17 5.02
C GLU A 164 3.48 12.04 5.40
N LEU A 165 3.83 11.04 6.22
CA LEU A 165 5.23 10.70 6.49
C LEU A 165 6.00 10.40 5.19
N THR A 166 5.40 9.60 4.30
CA THR A 166 5.98 9.26 3.00
C THR A 166 6.26 10.52 2.16
N ARG A 167 5.32 11.46 2.12
CA ARG A 167 5.48 12.74 1.42
C ARG A 167 6.60 13.58 2.04
N ASN A 168 6.65 13.68 3.37
CA ASN A 168 7.70 14.40 4.08
C ASN A 168 9.08 13.81 3.78
N LEU A 169 9.22 12.48 3.81
CA LEU A 169 10.49 11.80 3.51
C LEU A 169 10.90 12.01 2.04
N ALA A 170 9.97 11.94 1.11
CA ALA A 170 10.24 12.21 -0.31
C ALA A 170 10.73 13.65 -0.52
N GLN A 171 10.07 14.64 0.07
CA GLN A 171 10.47 16.04 0.00
C GLN A 171 11.84 16.27 0.66
N ARG A 172 12.04 15.73 1.86
CA ARG A 172 13.31 15.83 2.61
C ARG A 172 14.47 15.26 1.81
N PHE A 173 14.29 14.07 1.23
CA PHE A 173 15.31 13.45 0.37
C PHE A 173 15.58 14.30 -0.86
N ASN A 174 14.54 14.76 -1.55
CA ASN A 174 14.67 15.57 -2.77
C ASN A 174 15.40 16.90 -2.53
N THR A 175 15.13 17.56 -1.40
CA THR A 175 15.82 18.80 -1.00
C THR A 175 17.29 18.55 -0.68
N ARG A 176 17.61 17.43 0.00
CA ARG A 176 18.98 17.12 0.45
C ARG A 176 19.87 16.54 -0.64
N PHE A 177 19.32 15.72 -1.54
CA PHE A 177 20.10 14.88 -2.46
C PHE A 177 19.76 15.06 -3.95
N LYS A 178 18.92 16.05 -4.28
CA LYS A 178 18.31 16.30 -5.60
C LYS A 178 17.04 15.49 -5.88
N LYS A 179 16.25 15.99 -6.83
CA LYS A 179 14.94 15.46 -7.23
C LYS A 179 15.03 14.00 -7.69
N THR A 180 14.70 13.08 -6.79
CA THR A 180 14.79 11.62 -6.97
C THR A 180 13.43 10.94 -6.88
N PHE A 181 12.62 11.32 -5.88
CA PHE A 181 11.30 10.75 -5.65
C PHE A 181 10.17 11.60 -6.22
N VAL A 182 9.11 10.94 -6.67
CA VAL A 182 7.80 11.56 -6.90
C VAL A 182 7.11 11.67 -5.54
N VAL A 183 6.59 12.85 -5.22
CA VAL A 183 5.80 13.05 -3.99
C VAL A 183 4.38 12.53 -4.27
N PRO A 184 3.94 11.42 -3.62
CA PRO A 184 2.69 10.78 -3.96
C PRO A 184 1.48 11.59 -3.48
N ASN A 185 0.40 11.60 -4.27
CA ASN A 185 -0.88 12.17 -3.86
C ASN A 185 -1.83 11.08 -3.37
N ARG A 186 -2.63 11.42 -2.37
CA ARG A 186 -3.71 10.56 -1.90
C ARG A 186 -4.83 10.55 -2.93
N ILE A 187 -5.34 9.36 -3.23
CA ILE A 187 -6.69 9.21 -3.79
C ILE A 187 -7.54 8.45 -2.77
N SER A 188 -8.78 8.90 -2.57
CA SER A 188 -9.74 8.09 -1.82
C SER A 188 -10.08 6.87 -2.66
N SER A 189 -10.01 5.67 -2.07
CA SER A 189 -10.59 4.51 -2.72
C SER A 189 -12.09 4.80 -2.97
N PRO A 190 -12.63 4.57 -4.18
CA PRO A 190 -14.02 4.91 -4.51
C PRO A 190 -15.07 4.17 -3.67
N ALA A 191 -14.67 3.23 -2.82
CA ALA A 191 -15.51 2.50 -1.86
C ALA A 191 -16.37 3.38 -0.94
N ARG A 192 -16.17 4.70 -0.91
CA ARG A 192 -16.98 5.65 -0.14
C ARG A 192 -17.61 6.78 -0.96
N ARG A 193 -17.95 6.57 -2.25
CA ARG A 193 -19.08 7.34 -2.83
C ARG A 193 -20.35 6.82 -2.16
N ARG A 194 -20.81 7.56 -1.13
CA ARG A 194 -22.11 7.35 -0.48
C ARG A 194 -23.15 7.05 -1.55
N SER A 195 -23.89 5.95 -1.36
CA SER A 195 -25.13 5.64 -2.06
C SER A 195 -25.88 6.93 -2.36
N THR A 196 -25.81 7.37 -3.60
CA THR A 196 -26.73 8.37 -4.10
C THR A 196 -28.01 7.59 -4.24
N THR A 197 -28.90 7.76 -3.27
CA THR A 197 -30.21 7.15 -3.21
C THR A 197 -30.83 7.25 -4.60
N CYS A 198 -30.97 6.11 -5.26
CA CYS A 198 -31.78 5.99 -6.46
C CYS A 198 -33.22 6.28 -6.02
N ARG A 199 -33.63 7.56 -6.12
CA ARG A 199 -35.04 7.93 -6.01
C ARG A 199 -35.73 7.36 -7.24
N ILE A 200 -36.31 6.18 -7.09
CA ILE A 200 -37.33 5.68 -8.00
C ILE A 200 -38.47 6.72 -7.97
N ARG A 201 -38.59 7.51 -9.03
CA ARG A 201 -39.79 8.34 -9.26
C ARG A 201 -40.93 7.37 -9.58
N PRO A 202 -42.09 7.44 -8.91
CA PRO A 202 -43.27 6.72 -9.35
C PRO A 202 -43.70 7.33 -10.69
N ARG A 203 -43.84 6.49 -11.72
CA ARG A 203 -44.56 6.88 -12.94
C ARG A 203 -46.03 7.08 -12.53
N ARG A 204 -46.57 8.25 -12.88
CA ARG A 204 -48.01 8.47 -12.95
C ARG A 204 -48.58 7.72 -14.14
#